data_AF-A0AA35Z5N9-F1
#
_entry.id   AF-A0AA35Z5N9-F1
#
_cell.length_a   1.000
_cell.length_b   1.000
_cell.length_c   1.000
_cell.angle_alpha   90.00
_cell.angle_beta   90.00
_cell.angle_gamma   90.00
#
_symmetry.space_group_name_H-M   'P 1'
#
loop_
_entity.id
_entity.type
_entity.pdbx_description
1 polymer ?
#
loop_
_entity_poly.entity_id
_entity_poly.type
_entity_poly.pdbx_seq_one_letter_code
_entity_poly.pdbx_strand_id
1 'polypeptide(L)'
;MLLETGQVHLFENWPDPGVDDDDDKKALLAQVDLLNSSYPGGLASYIKTARELLADSKVGRNPIDGFTPSVPSGEVLTCGDDNFIQYEESGVKQIQNVAFVLVVGGLGERLGYKGIKVALPMETTTGTCFLQHYIESILSLS
;
A
#
# COMPACT_ATOMS: atom_id res chain seq x y z
N MET A 1 -26.41 -10.01 2.96
CA MET A 1 -25.08 -9.83 2.35
C MET A 1 -24.15 -11.04 2.54
N LEU A 2 -23.50 -11.27 3.69
CA LEU A 2 -22.51 -12.36 3.84
C LEU A 2 -23.09 -13.77 3.61
N LEU A 3 -24.32 -14.02 4.05
CA LEU A 3 -25.02 -15.28 3.79
C LEU A 3 -25.26 -15.49 2.29
N GLU A 4 -25.70 -14.44 1.58
CA GLU A 4 -26.00 -14.47 0.14
C GLU A 4 -24.73 -14.66 -0.71
N THR A 5 -23.56 -14.25 -0.20
CA THR A 5 -22.27 -14.45 -0.87
C THR A 5 -21.59 -15.77 -0.51
N GLY A 6 -22.27 -16.66 0.23
CA GLY A 6 -21.81 -18.00 0.56
C GLY A 6 -20.86 -18.06 1.76
N GLN A 7 -20.88 -17.05 2.65
CA GLN A 7 -20.06 -17.01 3.88
C GLN A 7 -20.82 -17.56 5.09
N VAL A 8 -21.67 -18.58 4.89
CA VAL A 8 -22.52 -19.17 5.96
C VAL A 8 -21.68 -19.79 7.08
N HIS A 9 -20.49 -20.31 6.75
CA HIS A 9 -19.56 -20.92 7.71
C HIS A 9 -19.13 -19.98 8.85
N LEU A 10 -19.23 -18.66 8.66
CA LEU A 10 -18.94 -17.68 9.72
C LEU A 10 -19.96 -17.73 10.88
N PHE A 11 -21.15 -18.27 10.62
CA PHE A 11 -22.29 -18.26 11.53
C PHE A 11 -22.81 -19.67 11.87
N GLU A 12 -22.21 -20.73 11.31
CA GLU A 12 -22.72 -22.11 11.39
C GLU A 12 -22.86 -22.63 12.84
N ASN A 13 -21.99 -22.18 13.73
CA ASN A 13 -21.99 -22.57 15.15
C ASN A 13 -22.56 -21.47 16.08
N TRP A 14 -23.24 -20.47 15.51
CA TRP A 14 -23.87 -19.46 16.35
C TRP A 14 -25.15 -20.02 16.95
N PRO A 15 -25.39 -19.82 18.26
CA PRO A 15 -26.68 -20.13 18.85
C PRO A 15 -27.75 -19.20 18.28
N ASP A 16 -29.01 -19.49 18.61
CA ASP A 16 -30.15 -18.69 18.16
C ASP A 16 -29.97 -17.19 18.48
N PRO A 17 -30.52 -16.29 17.64
CA PRO A 17 -30.40 -14.85 17.85
C PRO A 17 -30.84 -14.43 19.26
N GLY A 18 -30.02 -13.63 19.96
CA GLY A 18 -30.29 -13.19 21.33
C GLY A 18 -29.79 -14.15 22.42
N VAL A 19 -29.18 -15.28 22.04
CA VAL A 19 -28.57 -16.24 22.96
C VAL A 19 -27.05 -16.08 22.93
N ASP A 20 -26.43 -15.96 24.10
CA ASP A 20 -24.99 -15.79 24.27
C ASP A 20 -24.41 -14.71 23.35
N ASP A 21 -25.07 -13.55 23.28
CA ASP A 21 -24.60 -12.37 22.52
C ASP A 21 -23.40 -11.72 23.22
N ASP A 22 -22.29 -12.43 23.19
CA ASP A 22 -21.00 -12.02 23.73
C ASP A 22 -20.39 -10.84 22.96
N ASP A 23 -19.32 -10.30 23.54
CA ASP A 23 -18.60 -9.17 22.96
C ASP A 23 -17.87 -9.55 21.66
N ASP A 24 -17.52 -10.82 21.47
CA ASP A 24 -16.82 -11.31 20.28
C ASP A 24 -17.73 -11.33 19.05
N LYS A 25 -18.99 -11.76 19.18
CA LYS A 25 -20.00 -11.66 18.11
C LYS A 25 -20.23 -10.21 17.70
N LYS A 26 -20.37 -9.31 18.68
CA LYS A 26 -20.54 -7.88 18.43
C LYS A 26 -19.32 -7.29 17.73
N ALA A 27 -18.11 -7.67 18.17
CA ALA A 27 -16.86 -7.24 17.54
C ALA A 27 -16.76 -7.73 16.10
N LEU A 28 -17.13 -8.98 15.80
CA LEU A 28 -17.15 -9.50 14.42
C LEU A 28 -18.12 -8.70 13.55
N LEU A 29 -19.34 -8.46 14.01
CA LEU A 29 -20.34 -7.70 13.23
C LEU A 29 -19.89 -6.25 13.00
N ALA A 30 -19.34 -5.59 14.02
CA ALA A 30 -18.75 -4.26 13.88
C ALA A 30 -17.59 -4.25 12.87
N GLN A 31 -16.74 -5.28 12.87
CA GLN A 31 -15.67 -5.42 11.89
C GLN A 31 -16.23 -5.63 10.48
N VAL A 32 -17.28 -6.44 10.31
CA VAL A 32 -17.96 -6.64 9.02
C VAL A 32 -18.49 -5.31 8.48
N ASP A 33 -19.13 -4.49 9.33
CA ASP A 33 -19.65 -3.18 8.93
C ASP A 33 -18.52 -2.21 8.53
N LEU A 34 -17.44 -2.17 9.31
CA LEU A 34 -16.27 -1.35 9.00
C LEU A 34 -15.63 -1.76 7.66
N LEU A 35 -15.41 -3.06 7.44
CA LEU A 35 -14.82 -3.55 6.19
C LEU A 35 -15.75 -3.33 5.00
N ASN A 36 -17.07 -3.50 5.19
CA ASN A 36 -18.06 -3.30 4.14
C ASN A 36 -18.16 -1.83 3.72
N SER A 37 -17.94 -0.88 4.64
CA SER A 37 -17.91 0.55 4.31
C SER A 37 -16.56 1.02 3.74
N SER A 38 -15.47 0.35 4.10
CA SER A 38 -14.11 0.74 3.69
C SER A 38 -13.71 0.27 2.30
N TYR A 39 -14.40 -0.72 1.72
CA TYR A 39 -14.09 -1.26 0.39
C TYR A 39 -15.09 -0.74 -0.66
N PRO A 40 -14.64 -0.26 -1.84
CA PRO A 40 -15.55 0.15 -2.91
C PRO A 40 -16.51 -0.98 -3.32
N GLY A 41 -17.82 -0.74 -3.17
CA GLY A 41 -18.85 -1.76 -3.42
C GLY A 41 -19.00 -2.83 -2.31
N GLY A 42 -18.32 -2.64 -1.19
CA GLY A 42 -18.41 -3.46 0.02
C GLY A 42 -17.87 -4.87 -0.10
N LEU A 43 -18.12 -5.66 0.95
CA LEU A 43 -17.61 -7.03 1.07
C LEU A 43 -18.19 -7.95 0.00
N ALA A 44 -19.40 -7.69 -0.48
CA ALA A 44 -19.98 -8.43 -1.60
C ALA A 44 -19.12 -8.28 -2.87
N SER A 45 -18.69 -7.05 -3.17
CA SER A 45 -17.79 -6.79 -4.31
C SER A 45 -16.41 -7.38 -4.06
N TYR A 46 -15.88 -7.27 -2.84
CA TYR A 46 -14.60 -7.89 -2.47
C TYR A 46 -14.59 -9.41 -2.75
N ILE A 47 -15.61 -10.13 -2.30
CA ILE A 47 -15.73 -11.59 -2.50
C ILE A 47 -15.87 -11.92 -3.99
N LYS A 48 -16.69 -11.15 -4.73
CA LYS A 48 -16.84 -11.33 -6.18
C LYS A 48 -15.51 -11.16 -6.90
N THR A 49 -14.82 -10.04 -6.68
CA THR A 49 -13.51 -9.75 -7.29
C THR A 49 -12.48 -10.82 -6.93
N ALA A 50 -12.44 -11.28 -5.68
CA ALA A 50 -11.53 -12.34 -5.27
C ALA A 50 -11.76 -13.65 -6.05
N ARG A 51 -13.03 -14.05 -6.26
CA ARG A 51 -13.37 -15.23 -7.07
C ARG A 51 -12.94 -15.08 -8.53
N GLU A 52 -13.15 -13.91 -9.12
CA GLU A 52 -12.73 -13.60 -10.49
C GLU A 52 -11.20 -13.66 -10.61
N LEU A 53 -10.46 -13.02 -9.69
CA LEU A 53 -8.99 -13.05 -9.67
C LEU A 53 -8.43 -14.47 -9.51
N LEU A 54 -9.05 -15.31 -8.67
CA LEU A 54 -8.64 -16.71 -8.51
C LEU A 54 -8.91 -17.53 -9.78
N ALA A 55 -10.05 -17.30 -10.45
CA ALA A 55 -10.37 -17.96 -11.72
C ALA A 55 -9.40 -17.53 -12.83
N ASP A 56 -9.10 -16.24 -12.94
CA ASP A 56 -8.15 -15.67 -13.90
C ASP A 56 -6.72 -16.19 -13.66
N SER A 57 -6.30 -16.25 -12.39
CA SER A 57 -5.00 -16.81 -12.00
C SER A 57 -4.89 -18.29 -12.39
N LYS A 58 -5.97 -19.08 -12.19
CA LYS A 58 -6.00 -20.50 -12.55
C LYS A 58 -5.80 -20.73 -14.04
N VAL A 59 -6.31 -19.85 -14.90
CA VAL A 59 -6.17 -19.96 -16.36
C VAL A 59 -4.95 -19.20 -16.90
N GLY A 60 -4.14 -18.59 -16.02
CA GLY A 60 -2.96 -17.83 -16.41
C GLY A 60 -3.27 -16.56 -17.21
N ARG A 61 -4.47 -15.98 -17.04
CA ARG A 61 -4.84 -14.74 -17.73
C ARG A 61 -3.92 -13.61 -17.27
N ASN A 62 -3.24 -12.99 -18.22
CA ASN A 62 -2.44 -11.80 -17.98
C ASN A 62 -3.25 -10.54 -18.34
N PRO A 63 -3.58 -9.66 -17.37
CA PRO A 63 -4.35 -8.44 -17.63
C PRO A 63 -3.68 -7.47 -18.60
N ILE A 64 -2.36 -7.57 -18.74
CA ILE A 64 -1.54 -6.71 -19.60
C ILE A 64 -0.97 -7.48 -20.80
N ASP A 65 -1.62 -8.57 -21.20
CA ASP A 65 -1.25 -9.26 -22.45
C ASP A 65 -1.40 -8.33 -23.66
N GLY A 66 -0.43 -8.36 -24.57
CA GLY A 66 -0.33 -7.42 -25.69
C GLY A 66 0.26 -6.04 -25.36
N PHE A 67 0.49 -5.71 -24.09
CA PHE A 67 1.24 -4.51 -23.71
C PHE A 67 2.74 -4.80 -23.72
N THR A 68 3.51 -3.97 -24.42
CA THR A 68 4.97 -4.03 -24.43
C THR A 68 5.52 -2.83 -23.65
N PRO A 69 6.38 -3.04 -22.63
CA PRO A 69 7.01 -1.93 -21.94
C PRO A 69 7.91 -1.15 -22.90
N SER A 70 7.75 0.16 -22.95
CA SER A 70 8.66 1.06 -23.66
C SER A 70 9.53 1.79 -22.65
N VAL A 71 10.84 1.85 -22.90
CA VAL A 71 11.72 2.73 -22.13
C VAL A 71 11.43 4.16 -22.59
N PRO A 72 11.03 5.08 -21.68
CA PRO A 72 10.84 6.48 -22.05
C PRO A 72 12.16 7.10 -22.51
N SER A 73 12.09 8.02 -23.47
CA SER A 73 13.25 8.83 -23.84
C SER A 73 13.65 9.73 -22.67
N GLY A 74 14.93 9.74 -22.33
CA GLY A 74 15.49 10.58 -21.29
C GLY A 74 16.94 10.94 -21.57
N GLU A 75 17.50 11.78 -20.72
CA GLU A 75 18.90 12.22 -20.80
C GLU A 75 19.71 11.59 -19.66
N VAL A 76 20.93 11.16 -19.96
CA VAL A 76 21.90 10.76 -18.93
C VAL A 76 22.69 12.00 -18.57
N LEU A 77 22.48 12.51 -17.35
CA LEU A 77 23.16 13.69 -16.83
C LEU A 77 24.43 13.28 -16.09
N THR A 78 25.53 13.99 -16.31
CA THR A 78 26.75 13.82 -15.52
C THR A 78 26.72 14.82 -14.38
N CYS A 79 26.85 14.32 -13.14
CA CYS A 79 26.85 15.19 -11.96
C CYS A 79 27.89 16.32 -12.10
N GLY A 80 27.42 17.56 -11.96
CA GLY A 80 28.24 18.76 -12.06
C GLY A 80 28.49 19.30 -13.47
N ASP A 81 27.94 18.69 -14.52
CA ASP A 81 27.93 19.30 -15.86
C ASP A 81 26.90 20.44 -15.97
N ASP A 82 27.02 21.26 -17.03
CA ASP A 82 26.14 22.43 -17.22
C ASP A 82 24.66 22.04 -17.33
N ASN A 83 24.35 20.90 -17.96
CA ASN A 83 22.98 20.42 -18.10
C ASN A 83 22.41 19.98 -16.74
N PHE A 84 23.21 19.27 -15.94
CA PHE A 84 22.86 18.84 -14.59
C PHE A 84 22.54 20.05 -13.71
N ILE A 85 23.41 21.06 -13.69
CA ILE A 85 23.22 22.29 -12.92
C ILE A 85 21.94 23.01 -13.39
N GLN A 86 21.75 23.14 -14.71
CA GLN A 86 20.57 23.78 -15.29
C GLN A 86 19.27 23.06 -14.86
N TYR A 87 19.25 21.73 -14.86
CA TYR A 87 18.09 20.95 -14.44
C TYR A 87 17.86 21.01 -12.93
N GLU A 88 18.90 20.99 -12.10
CA GLU A 88 18.78 21.18 -10.64
C GLU A 88 18.18 22.55 -10.30
N GLU A 89 18.69 23.63 -10.89
CA GLU A 89 18.16 24.98 -10.68
C GLU A 89 16.70 25.10 -11.08
N SER A 90 16.31 24.41 -12.17
CA SER A 90 14.93 24.38 -12.64
C SER A 90 14.04 23.55 -11.71
N GLY A 91 14.53 22.40 -11.24
CA GLY A 91 13.80 21.49 -10.35
C GLY A 91 13.55 22.09 -8.97
N VAL A 92 14.56 22.74 -8.36
CA VAL A 92 14.42 23.40 -7.06
C VAL A 92 13.35 24.49 -7.10
N LYS A 93 13.21 25.24 -8.20
CA LYS A 93 12.13 26.23 -8.35
C LYS A 93 10.74 25.61 -8.36
N GLN A 94 10.61 24.34 -8.77
CA GLN A 94 9.33 23.63 -8.84
C GLN A 94 8.97 22.92 -7.54
N ILE A 95 9.90 22.79 -6.58
CA ILE A 95 9.69 22.00 -5.37
C ILE A 95 8.48 22.44 -4.54
N GLN A 96 8.19 23.75 -4.55
CA GLN A 96 7.04 24.37 -3.87
C GLN A 96 5.68 23.93 -4.45
N ASN A 97 5.70 23.33 -5.65
CA ASN A 97 4.51 22.82 -6.36
C ASN A 97 4.45 21.29 -6.37
N VAL A 98 5.30 20.61 -5.60
CA VAL A 98 5.40 19.15 -5.58
C VAL A 98 4.87 18.59 -4.27
N ALA A 99 4.13 17.47 -4.36
CA ALA A 99 3.78 16.65 -3.21
C ALA A 99 4.74 15.44 -3.13
N PHE A 100 5.31 15.21 -1.95
CA PHE A 100 6.13 14.03 -1.68
C PHE A 100 5.27 12.92 -1.08
N VAL A 101 5.30 11.74 -1.68
CA VAL A 101 4.55 10.57 -1.21
C VAL A 101 5.52 9.43 -0.94
N LEU A 102 5.55 8.97 0.31
CA LEU A 102 6.34 7.82 0.74
C LEU A 102 5.41 6.64 1.06
N VAL A 103 5.51 5.56 0.27
CA VAL A 103 4.71 4.35 0.48
C VAL A 103 5.42 3.42 1.48
N VAL A 104 4.93 3.39 2.72
CA VAL A 104 5.51 2.59 3.82
C VAL A 104 4.48 1.63 4.40
N GLY A 105 4.43 0.39 3.89
CA GLY A 105 3.54 -0.65 4.42
C GLY A 105 4.26 -1.87 5.00
N GLY A 106 5.57 -2.00 4.80
CA GLY A 106 6.31 -3.22 5.10
C GLY A 106 7.08 -3.17 6.42
N LEU A 107 7.00 -4.27 7.19
CA LEU A 107 7.92 -4.54 8.28
C LEU A 107 9.28 -5.03 7.75
N GLY A 108 10.31 -4.86 8.58
CA GLY A 108 11.69 -5.26 8.31
C GLY A 108 11.99 -6.74 8.56
N GLU A 109 10.99 -7.59 8.78
CA GLU A 109 11.17 -8.97 9.26
C GLU A 109 12.03 -9.81 8.32
N ARG A 110 11.84 -9.68 6.99
CA ARG A 110 12.68 -10.36 5.99
C ARG A 110 14.14 -9.91 5.98
N LEU A 111 14.43 -8.75 6.58
CA LEU A 111 15.78 -8.21 6.77
C LEU A 111 16.35 -8.57 8.15
N GLY A 112 15.61 -9.32 8.99
CA GLY A 112 15.97 -9.59 10.37
C GLY A 112 15.77 -8.39 11.32
N TYR A 113 15.05 -7.35 10.88
CA TYR A 113 14.81 -6.14 11.67
C TYR A 113 13.40 -6.15 12.26
N LYS A 114 13.32 -5.99 13.58
CA LYS A 114 12.06 -5.91 14.33
C LYS A 114 11.57 -4.46 14.38
N GLY A 115 10.94 -4.02 13.30
CA GLY A 115 10.37 -2.67 13.18
C GLY A 115 9.94 -2.33 11.77
N ILE A 116 9.49 -1.09 11.57
CA ILE A 116 9.16 -0.56 10.24
C ILE A 116 10.43 -0.28 9.45
N LYS A 117 10.42 -0.54 8.13
CA LYS A 117 11.63 -0.39 7.30
C LYS A 117 12.24 1.03 7.33
N VAL A 118 11.41 2.06 7.47
CA VAL A 118 11.88 3.45 7.48
C VAL A 118 12.55 3.87 8.80
N ALA A 119 12.47 3.03 9.83
CA ALA A 119 13.22 3.19 11.07
C ALA A 119 14.63 2.58 11.00
N LEU A 120 14.96 1.87 9.91
CA LEU A 120 16.32 1.43 9.68
C LEU A 120 17.25 2.66 9.50
N PRO A 121 18.46 2.60 10.06
CA PRO A 121 19.47 3.62 9.78
C PRO A 121 19.81 3.59 8.28
N MET A 122 19.81 4.77 7.65
CA MET A 122 20.26 4.94 6.27
C MET A 122 21.76 4.66 6.15
N GLU A 123 22.50 5.03 7.19
CA GLU A 123 23.93 4.83 7.35
C GLU A 123 24.25 4.68 8.85
N THR A 124 25.42 4.13 9.18
CA THR A 124 25.77 3.76 10.56
C THR A 124 26.60 4.81 11.29
N THR A 125 27.08 5.85 10.60
CA THR A 125 27.93 6.89 11.17
C THR A 125 27.11 7.85 12.04
N THR A 126 25.93 8.28 11.57
CA THR A 126 25.02 9.15 12.35
C THR A 126 23.84 8.38 12.93
N GLY A 127 23.49 7.25 12.33
CA GLY A 127 22.35 6.43 12.75
C GLY A 127 21.00 7.04 12.36
N THR A 128 21.00 8.09 11.55
CA THR A 128 19.81 8.75 11.01
C THR A 128 18.97 7.72 10.24
N CYS A 129 17.69 7.60 10.59
CA CYS A 129 16.80 6.67 9.89
C CYS A 129 16.33 7.23 8.55
N PHE A 130 15.91 6.36 7.64
CA PHE A 130 15.36 6.77 6.34
C PHE A 130 14.23 7.80 6.48
N LEU A 131 13.33 7.61 7.46
CA LEU A 131 12.22 8.54 7.67
C LEU A 131 12.71 9.95 7.99
N GLN A 132 13.67 10.06 8.93
CA GLN A 132 14.27 11.34 9.30
C GLN A 132 14.98 11.96 8.10
N HIS A 133 15.82 11.19 7.39
CA HIS A 133 16.54 11.67 6.23
C HIS A 133 15.62 12.25 5.15
N TYR A 134 14.51 11.57 4.83
CA TYR A 134 13.56 12.08 3.84
C TYR A 134 12.88 13.38 4.30
N ILE A 135 12.43 13.44 5.56
CA ILE A 135 11.76 14.63 6.10
C ILE A 135 12.72 15.82 6.13
N GLU A 136 13.93 15.64 6.65
CA GLU A 136 14.94 16.70 6.71
C GLU A 136 15.36 17.17 5.31
N SER A 137 15.47 16.25 4.35
CA SER A 137 15.76 16.61 2.95
C SER A 137 14.65 17.48 2.36
N ILE A 138 13.38 17.11 2.56
CA ILE A 138 12.23 17.90 2.08
C ILE A 138 12.21 19.28 2.74
N LEU A 139 12.40 19.34 4.07
CA LEU A 139 12.45 20.61 4.81
C LEU A 139 13.60 21.50 4.34
N SER A 140 14.75 20.93 3.95
CA SER A 140 15.88 21.69 3.44
C SER A 140 15.65 22.30 2.04
N LEU A 141 14.68 21.76 1.30
CA LEU A 141 14.30 22.22 -0.05
C LEU A 141 13.12 23.21 -0.01
N SER A 142 12.50 23.40 1.16
CA SER A 142 11.30 24.21 1.37
C SER A 142 11.61 25.68 1.68
#